data_AF-A0A183CCV6-F1
#
_entry.id   AF-A0A183CCV6-F1
#
_cell.length_a   1.000
_cell.length_b   1.000
_cell.length_c   1.000
_cell.angle_alpha   90.00
_cell.angle_beta   90.00
_cell.angle_gamma   90.00
#
_symmetry.space_group_name_H-M   'P 1'
#
loop_
_entity.id
_entity.type
_entity.pdbx_description
1 polymer ?
#
loop_
_entity_poly.entity_id
_entity_poly.type
_entity_poly.pdbx_seq_one_letter_code
_entity_poly.pdbx_strand_id
1 'polypeptide(L)'
;MLEASKHSSINSKWVDRERVMLLCSRGSLARTRHLVNDLKKLMPNAHGESKYGKNGNMAEDLNEMCELANCTKCLYFESRKGRDIYLWLSNVDGGPSAKFLVRNMHTMNELNMVGNCLKGSRPILSFDPEFDGKSHLRLVKELLANAFKTPSQHPRSQPFIDHVINFAVTEDGNIWFRNYQIASDDSELMEVGPRFVLQPIRLFENSFCGTVLYDNPVYQTPNAIRRQIKLQKAGELRLRQGQREERKVKERAIRDVKMEDPLGEVFDTDVTMKQQKPGRMGGGQKKPSGLAKALEKRILKKNKKKTKSTS
;
A
#
# COMPACT_ATOMS: atom_id res chain seq x y z
N MET A 1 -16.29 -34.82 49.48
CA MET A 1 -17.01 -35.06 48.21
C MET A 1 -16.92 -33.77 47.41
N LEU A 2 -16.09 -33.76 46.37
CA LEU A 2 -15.99 -32.64 45.42
C LEU A 2 -17.16 -32.78 44.44
N GLU A 3 -18.08 -31.82 44.43
CA GLU A 3 -19.17 -31.77 43.46
C GLU A 3 -18.58 -31.62 42.06
N ALA A 4 -18.79 -32.63 41.22
CA ALA A 4 -18.51 -32.56 39.80
C ALA A 4 -19.35 -31.44 39.19
N SER A 5 -18.68 -30.35 38.79
CA SER A 5 -19.28 -29.27 38.03
C SER A 5 -19.98 -29.86 36.80
N LYS A 6 -21.30 -29.67 36.72
CA LYS A 6 -22.14 -30.06 35.59
C LYS A 6 -21.48 -29.61 34.29
N HIS A 7 -20.94 -30.56 33.51
CA HIS A 7 -20.56 -30.28 32.13
C HIS A 7 -21.81 -29.77 31.41
N SER A 8 -21.81 -28.49 31.04
CA SER A 8 -22.83 -27.94 30.17
C SER A 8 -22.85 -28.78 28.89
N SER A 9 -24.00 -29.35 28.56
CA SER A 9 -24.17 -30.12 27.32
C SER A 9 -23.80 -29.20 26.16
N ILE A 10 -22.67 -29.49 25.50
CA ILE A 10 -22.23 -28.74 24.33
C ILE A 10 -23.29 -28.93 23.25
N ASN A 11 -24.11 -27.90 23.01
CA ASN A 11 -25.16 -27.93 22.02
C ASN A 11 -24.50 -28.15 20.65
N SER A 12 -24.63 -29.35 20.08
CA SER A 12 -23.92 -29.79 18.86
C SER A 12 -24.49 -29.22 17.57
N LYS A 13 -25.35 -28.21 17.68
CA LYS A 13 -26.02 -27.60 16.53
C LYS A 13 -25.29 -26.33 16.14
N TRP A 14 -24.94 -26.26 14.86
CA TRP A 14 -24.45 -25.05 14.22
C TRP A 14 -25.57 -23.99 14.17
N VAL A 15 -25.54 -23.04 15.12
CA VAL A 15 -26.53 -21.96 15.27
C VAL A 15 -26.18 -20.77 14.37
N ASP A 16 -24.92 -20.31 14.42
CA ASP A 16 -24.49 -19.09 13.73
C ASP A 16 -24.03 -19.36 12.29
N ARG A 17 -24.90 -19.11 11.31
CA ARG A 17 -24.62 -19.36 9.88
C ARG A 17 -23.95 -18.20 9.16
N GLU A 18 -23.01 -17.53 9.84
CA GLU A 18 -22.30 -16.41 9.24
C GLU A 18 -21.27 -16.87 8.20
N ARG A 19 -21.28 -16.21 7.05
CA ARG A 19 -20.34 -16.42 5.95
C ARG A 19 -19.73 -15.09 5.52
N VAL A 20 -18.45 -15.15 5.19
CA VAL A 20 -17.64 -13.98 4.84
C VAL A 20 -17.18 -14.11 3.41
N MET A 21 -17.63 -13.22 2.52
CA MET A 21 -17.14 -13.17 1.15
C MET A 21 -15.75 -12.52 1.11
N LEU A 22 -14.80 -13.20 0.47
CA LEU A 22 -13.45 -12.68 0.18
C LEU A 22 -13.29 -12.43 -1.31
N LEU A 23 -13.10 -11.16 -1.68
CA LEU A 23 -13.06 -10.70 -3.07
C LEU A 23 -11.82 -9.84 -3.34
N CYS A 24 -11.29 -9.91 -4.56
CA CYS A 24 -10.24 -9.02 -5.06
C CYS A 24 -10.72 -8.27 -6.29
N SER A 25 -10.29 -7.01 -6.46
CA SER A 25 -10.51 -6.30 -7.72
C SER A 25 -9.66 -6.88 -8.86
N ARG A 26 -10.16 -6.76 -10.10
CA ARG A 26 -9.35 -7.02 -11.29
C ARG A 26 -8.08 -6.14 -11.30
N GLY A 27 -6.94 -6.74 -11.66
CA GLY A 27 -5.64 -6.07 -11.62
C GLY A 27 -4.95 -6.05 -10.26
N SER A 28 -5.39 -6.88 -9.30
CA SER A 28 -4.72 -7.09 -8.02
C SER A 28 -3.30 -7.66 -8.19
N LEU A 29 -2.34 -7.18 -7.39
CA LEU A 29 -0.98 -7.69 -7.39
C LEU A 29 -0.94 -9.17 -6.96
N ALA A 30 0.15 -9.87 -7.31
CA ALA A 30 0.38 -11.25 -6.85
C ALA A 30 0.31 -11.34 -5.32
N ARG A 31 0.98 -10.41 -4.62
CA ARG A 31 1.01 -10.38 -3.14
C ARG A 31 -0.38 -10.27 -2.52
N THR A 32 -1.27 -9.44 -3.09
CA THR A 32 -2.66 -9.32 -2.63
C THR A 32 -3.46 -10.62 -2.82
N ARG A 33 -3.23 -11.31 -3.94
CA ARG A 33 -3.89 -12.60 -4.21
C ARG A 33 -3.43 -13.67 -3.23
N HIS A 34 -2.13 -13.70 -2.90
CA HIS A 34 -1.59 -14.58 -1.87
C HIS A 34 -2.18 -14.26 -0.50
N LEU A 35 -2.23 -12.98 -0.10
CA LEU A 35 -2.88 -12.57 1.15
C LEU A 35 -4.34 -13.06 1.23
N VAL A 36 -5.13 -12.86 0.17
CA VAL A 36 -6.53 -13.30 0.17
C VAL A 36 -6.64 -14.82 0.23
N ASN A 37 -5.73 -15.55 -0.40
CA ASN A 37 -5.70 -17.02 -0.28
C ASN A 37 -5.26 -17.47 1.12
N ASP A 38 -4.35 -16.75 1.78
CA ASP A 38 -3.93 -17.02 3.15
C ASP A 38 -5.11 -16.79 4.12
N LEU A 39 -5.86 -15.69 3.95
CA LEU A 39 -7.08 -15.43 4.72
C LEU A 39 -8.17 -16.49 4.47
N LYS A 40 -8.31 -17.02 3.24
CA LYS A 40 -9.21 -18.14 2.94
C LYS A 40 -8.83 -19.44 3.65
N LYS A 41 -7.54 -19.64 3.95
CA LYS A 41 -7.08 -20.82 4.71
C LYS A 41 -7.31 -20.65 6.20
N LEU A 42 -7.16 -19.44 6.73
CA LEU A 42 -7.39 -19.13 8.14
C LEU A 42 -8.87 -19.18 8.50
N MET A 43 -9.74 -18.58 7.69
CA MET A 43 -11.17 -18.45 7.97
C MET A 43 -11.98 -19.59 7.32
N PRO A 44 -12.53 -20.55 8.09
CA PRO A 44 -13.27 -21.68 7.51
C PRO A 44 -14.64 -21.28 6.96
N ASN A 45 -15.22 -20.18 7.47
CA ASN A 45 -16.45 -19.54 7.00
C ASN A 45 -16.23 -18.60 5.80
N ALA A 46 -15.00 -18.49 5.30
CA ALA A 46 -14.72 -17.67 4.13
C ALA A 46 -15.19 -18.33 2.84
N HIS A 47 -15.88 -17.55 2.00
CA HIS A 47 -16.23 -17.90 0.64
C HIS A 47 -15.39 -17.09 -0.33
N GLY A 48 -14.67 -17.77 -1.22
CA GLY A 48 -13.85 -17.12 -2.21
C GLY A 48 -14.60 -16.91 -3.51
N GLU A 49 -14.75 -15.65 -3.93
CA GLU A 49 -15.47 -15.30 -5.16
C GLU A 49 -14.50 -14.88 -6.28
N SER A 50 -15.00 -14.88 -7.53
CA SER A 50 -14.27 -14.42 -8.71
C SER A 50 -13.88 -12.94 -8.59
N LYS A 51 -12.90 -12.48 -9.39
CA LYS A 51 -12.40 -11.10 -9.25
C LYS A 51 -13.43 -10.10 -9.78
N TYR A 52 -13.77 -9.10 -8.98
CA TYR A 52 -14.69 -8.04 -9.37
C TYR A 52 -14.10 -7.13 -10.46
N GLY A 53 -14.85 -6.93 -11.53
CA GLY A 53 -14.56 -5.94 -12.57
C GLY A 53 -14.95 -4.54 -12.10
N LYS A 54 -14.20 -3.51 -12.49
CA LYS A 54 -14.55 -2.13 -12.12
C LYS A 54 -15.73 -1.66 -12.99
N ASN A 55 -16.93 -2.00 -12.55
CA ASN A 55 -18.17 -1.47 -13.09
C ASN A 55 -18.63 -0.28 -12.23
N GLY A 56 -19.56 0.55 -12.72
CA GLY A 56 -19.87 1.84 -12.10
C GLY A 56 -20.39 1.74 -10.67
N ASN A 57 -21.29 0.80 -10.40
CA ASN A 57 -22.00 0.70 -9.13
C ASN A 57 -21.41 -0.38 -8.23
N MET A 58 -20.21 -0.12 -7.70
CA MET A 58 -19.50 -1.05 -6.81
C MET A 58 -20.35 -1.52 -5.62
N ALA A 59 -21.15 -0.64 -5.00
CA ALA A 59 -21.90 -0.99 -3.80
C ALA A 59 -23.01 -2.01 -4.10
N GLU A 60 -23.82 -1.76 -5.13
CA GLU A 60 -24.93 -2.62 -5.55
C GLU A 60 -24.39 -3.98 -6.01
N ASP A 61 -23.42 -3.98 -6.93
CA ASP A 61 -22.85 -5.22 -7.46
C ASP A 61 -22.28 -6.11 -6.34
N LEU A 62 -21.60 -5.52 -5.35
CA LEU A 62 -21.02 -6.29 -4.24
C LEU A 62 -22.07 -6.84 -3.28
N ASN A 63 -23.15 -6.09 -3.04
CA ASN A 63 -24.25 -6.57 -2.21
C ASN A 63 -24.99 -7.71 -2.92
N GLU A 64 -25.31 -7.57 -4.21
CA GLU A 64 -25.93 -8.63 -5.02
C GLU A 64 -25.06 -9.90 -5.06
N MET A 65 -23.75 -9.75 -5.26
CA MET A 65 -22.82 -10.89 -5.21
C MET A 65 -22.88 -11.59 -3.84
N CYS A 66 -22.94 -10.81 -2.76
CA CYS A 66 -23.03 -11.35 -1.40
C CYS A 66 -24.35 -12.08 -1.16
N GLU A 67 -25.47 -11.54 -1.62
CA GLU A 67 -26.79 -12.17 -1.53
C GLU A 67 -26.83 -13.49 -2.33
N LEU A 68 -26.33 -13.49 -3.57
CA LEU A 68 -26.24 -14.70 -4.40
C LEU A 68 -25.37 -15.79 -3.76
N ALA A 69 -24.27 -15.39 -3.13
CA ALA A 69 -23.37 -16.31 -2.43
C ALA A 69 -23.84 -16.66 -1.00
N ASN A 70 -24.94 -16.06 -0.53
CA ASN A 70 -25.47 -16.17 0.82
C ASN A 70 -24.43 -15.83 1.90
N CYS A 71 -23.74 -14.70 1.70
CA CYS A 71 -22.67 -14.19 2.55
C CYS A 71 -23.15 -12.96 3.33
N THR A 72 -23.08 -13.04 4.65
CA THR A 72 -23.53 -11.95 5.55
C THR A 72 -22.51 -10.81 5.66
N LYS A 73 -21.23 -11.08 5.38
CA LYS A 73 -20.14 -10.11 5.50
C LYS A 73 -19.32 -10.12 4.22
N CYS A 74 -18.71 -8.98 3.91
CA CYS A 74 -17.87 -8.85 2.72
C CYS A 74 -16.54 -8.16 3.03
N LEU A 75 -15.46 -8.77 2.55
CA LEU A 75 -14.09 -8.28 2.59
C LEU A 75 -13.61 -8.12 1.14
N TYR A 76 -13.61 -6.88 0.67
CA TYR A 76 -13.25 -6.54 -0.70
C TYR A 76 -11.90 -5.80 -0.77
N PHE A 77 -10.92 -6.45 -1.40
CA PHE A 77 -9.60 -5.88 -1.65
C PHE A 77 -9.57 -5.12 -2.98
N GLU A 78 -9.70 -3.80 -2.89
CA GLU A 78 -9.66 -2.88 -4.03
C GLU A 78 -8.21 -2.48 -4.35
N SER A 79 -7.69 -2.94 -5.49
CA SER A 79 -6.38 -2.51 -6.00
C SER A 79 -6.51 -1.29 -6.92
N ARG A 80 -5.77 -0.22 -6.61
CA ARG A 80 -5.68 0.98 -7.43
C ARG A 80 -4.27 1.16 -7.99
N LYS A 81 -4.20 1.52 -9.28
CA LYS A 81 -2.96 1.80 -10.02
C LYS A 81 -1.89 0.69 -9.91
N GLY A 82 -2.29 -0.55 -9.62
CA GLY A 82 -1.39 -1.69 -9.44
C GLY A 82 -0.35 -1.50 -8.34
N ARG A 83 -0.63 -0.67 -7.32
CA ARG A 83 0.30 -0.41 -6.20
C ARG A 83 -0.40 -0.27 -4.86
N ASP A 84 -1.49 0.50 -4.83
CA ASP A 84 -2.21 0.79 -3.59
C ASP A 84 -3.34 -0.22 -3.40
N ILE A 85 -3.48 -0.71 -2.17
CA ILE A 85 -4.52 -1.68 -1.80
C ILE A 85 -5.39 -1.05 -0.74
N TYR A 86 -6.69 -1.06 -1.00
CA TYR A 86 -7.71 -0.65 -0.05
C TYR A 86 -8.49 -1.89 0.34
N LEU A 87 -8.83 -1.99 1.61
CA LEU A 87 -9.74 -3.01 2.11
C LEU A 87 -11.07 -2.34 2.44
N TRP A 88 -12.13 -2.86 1.87
CA TRP A 88 -13.48 -2.59 2.33
C TRP A 88 -13.95 -3.77 3.17
N LEU A 89 -14.43 -3.47 4.36
CA LEU A 89 -15.07 -4.42 5.26
C LEU A 89 -16.51 -3.95 5.47
N SER A 90 -17.49 -4.79 5.16
CA SER A 90 -18.90 -4.44 5.25
C SER A 90 -19.73 -5.57 5.83
N ASN A 91 -20.74 -5.20 6.61
CA ASN A 91 -21.89 -6.06 6.85
C ASN A 91 -22.95 -5.82 5.77
N VAL A 92 -23.36 -6.88 5.10
CA VAL A 92 -24.23 -6.79 3.90
C VAL A 92 -25.66 -6.43 4.31
N ASP A 93 -26.12 -6.97 5.44
CA ASP A 93 -27.43 -6.66 6.03
C ASP A 93 -27.42 -5.27 6.69
N GLY A 94 -27.66 -4.22 5.91
CA GLY A 94 -27.89 -2.87 6.41
C GLY A 94 -26.64 -2.06 6.80
N GLY A 95 -25.42 -2.59 6.62
CA GLY A 95 -24.19 -1.94 7.08
C GLY A 95 -23.83 -2.27 8.53
N PRO A 96 -22.80 -1.63 9.12
CA PRO A 96 -21.96 -0.56 8.59
C PRO A 96 -20.80 -1.06 7.72
N SER A 97 -20.14 -0.13 7.04
CA SER A 97 -18.95 -0.43 6.24
C SER A 97 -17.76 0.46 6.58
N ALA A 98 -16.57 -0.12 6.48
CA ALA A 98 -15.32 0.52 6.83
C ALA A 98 -14.32 0.39 5.69
N LYS A 99 -13.69 1.51 5.33
CA LYS A 99 -12.63 1.56 4.33
C LYS A 99 -11.29 1.76 4.99
N PHE A 100 -10.34 0.89 4.68
CA PHE A 100 -8.96 0.94 5.17
C PHE A 100 -7.98 1.04 4.00
N LEU A 101 -6.85 1.71 4.22
CA LEU A 101 -5.67 1.56 3.39
C LEU A 101 -4.82 0.43 3.98
N VAL A 102 -4.48 -0.56 3.17
CA VAL A 102 -3.61 -1.67 3.59
C VAL A 102 -2.15 -1.29 3.32
N ARG A 103 -1.33 -1.28 4.37
CA ARG A 103 0.12 -1.05 4.32
C ARG A 103 0.89 -2.27 4.85
N ASN A 104 2.19 -2.34 4.54
CA ASN A 104 3.13 -3.34 5.05
C ASN A 104 2.58 -4.78 5.03
N MET A 105 2.02 -5.17 3.87
CA MET A 105 1.48 -6.50 3.66
C MET A 105 2.62 -7.51 3.46
N HIS A 106 2.60 -8.52 4.32
CA HIS A 106 3.47 -9.69 4.35
C HIS A 106 2.61 -10.95 4.32
N THR A 107 2.87 -11.83 3.35
CA THR A 107 2.11 -13.09 3.19
C THR A 107 2.69 -14.22 4.04
N MET A 108 1.96 -15.32 4.25
CA MET A 108 2.46 -16.48 5.00
C MET A 108 3.74 -17.08 4.38
N ASN A 109 3.91 -16.99 3.06
CA ASN A 109 5.07 -17.55 2.35
C ASN A 109 6.36 -16.70 2.48
N GLU A 110 6.40 -15.68 3.33
CA GLU A 110 7.61 -14.88 3.53
C GLU A 110 8.55 -15.52 4.56
N LEU A 111 9.86 -15.43 4.31
CA LEU A 111 10.89 -16.22 5.01
C LEU A 111 10.91 -16.07 6.54
N ASN A 112 10.40 -14.96 7.08
CA ASN A 112 10.48 -14.65 8.51
C ASN A 112 9.29 -15.21 9.31
N MET A 113 8.36 -15.92 8.69
CA MET A 113 7.22 -16.55 9.36
C MET A 113 7.56 -18.00 9.64
N VAL A 114 7.84 -18.32 10.91
CA VAL A 114 8.33 -19.64 11.34
C VAL A 114 7.20 -20.54 11.83
N GLY A 115 6.11 -19.96 12.32
CA GLY A 115 4.96 -20.69 12.85
C GLY A 115 4.10 -21.34 11.77
N ASN A 116 3.32 -22.34 12.16
CA ASN A 116 2.33 -23.02 11.32
C ASN A 116 1.03 -23.22 12.10
N CYS A 117 -0.13 -23.03 11.48
CA CYS A 117 -1.41 -23.26 12.15
C CYS A 117 -2.33 -24.20 11.38
N LEU A 118 -3.14 -24.97 12.10
CA LEU A 118 -4.19 -25.82 11.56
C LEU A 118 -5.17 -25.00 10.72
N LYS A 119 -5.35 -25.44 9.47
CA LYS A 119 -6.30 -24.82 8.53
C LYS A 119 -7.72 -24.91 9.08
N GLY A 120 -8.39 -23.76 9.18
CA GLY A 120 -9.76 -23.69 9.70
C GLY A 120 -9.89 -23.98 11.19
N SER A 121 -8.80 -23.93 11.96
CA SER A 121 -8.91 -23.85 13.43
C SER A 121 -9.59 -22.55 13.85
N ARG A 122 -10.19 -22.54 15.04
CA ARG A 122 -10.90 -21.37 15.55
C ARG A 122 -9.89 -20.41 16.17
N PRO A 123 -9.73 -19.18 15.65
CA PRO A 123 -8.79 -18.23 16.24
C PRO A 123 -9.33 -17.67 17.56
N ILE A 124 -8.41 -17.41 18.49
CA ILE A 124 -8.67 -16.42 19.54
C ILE A 124 -8.44 -15.03 18.94
N LEU A 125 -9.40 -14.13 19.13
CA LEU A 125 -9.25 -12.74 18.74
C LEU A 125 -8.78 -11.92 19.93
N SER A 126 -7.57 -11.38 19.84
CA SER A 126 -7.00 -10.46 20.82
C SER A 126 -7.11 -9.03 20.31
N PHE A 127 -7.70 -8.15 21.11
CA PHE A 127 -7.84 -6.73 20.81
C PHE A 127 -7.15 -5.89 21.87
N ASP A 128 -6.41 -4.89 21.42
CA ASP A 128 -5.84 -3.84 22.28
C ASP A 128 -6.93 -3.10 23.08
N PRO A 129 -6.72 -2.81 24.37
CA PRO A 129 -7.61 -1.95 25.15
C PRO A 129 -7.89 -0.58 24.51
N GLU A 130 -6.98 -0.04 23.68
CA GLU A 130 -7.19 1.25 23.00
C GLU A 130 -8.45 1.25 22.09
N PHE A 131 -8.88 0.08 21.60
CA PHE A 131 -10.10 -0.03 20.81
C PHE A 131 -11.36 0.41 21.56
N ASP A 132 -11.40 0.26 22.88
CA ASP A 132 -12.55 0.64 23.69
C ASP A 132 -12.55 2.14 24.04
N GLY A 133 -11.43 2.84 23.81
CA GLY A 133 -11.29 4.26 24.16
C GLY A 133 -12.02 5.22 23.21
N LYS A 134 -12.01 4.95 21.89
CA LYS A 134 -12.62 5.84 20.88
C LYS A 134 -13.84 5.17 20.24
N SER A 135 -14.94 5.90 20.08
CA SER A 135 -16.20 5.36 19.54
C SER A 135 -16.06 4.73 18.14
N HIS A 136 -15.29 5.37 17.25
CA HIS A 136 -15.02 4.85 15.92
C HIS A 136 -14.16 3.58 15.94
N LEU A 137 -13.22 3.45 16.90
CA LEU A 137 -12.43 2.23 17.07
C LEU A 137 -13.28 1.10 17.62
N ARG A 138 -14.20 1.38 18.54
CA ARG A 138 -15.16 0.38 19.02
C ARG A 138 -16.02 -0.19 17.89
N LEU A 139 -16.48 0.66 16.96
CA LEU A 139 -17.20 0.20 15.76
C LEU A 139 -16.32 -0.69 14.87
N VAL A 140 -15.05 -0.31 14.69
CA VAL A 140 -14.08 -1.10 13.93
C VAL A 140 -13.77 -2.43 14.62
N LYS A 141 -13.66 -2.46 15.95
CA LYS A 141 -13.49 -3.67 16.76
C LYS A 141 -14.63 -4.66 16.52
N GLU A 142 -15.88 -4.19 16.59
CA GLU A 142 -17.05 -5.03 16.31
C GLU A 142 -17.08 -5.54 14.86
N LEU A 143 -16.75 -4.70 13.89
CA LEU A 143 -16.68 -5.11 12.47
C LEU A 143 -15.60 -6.19 12.26
N LEU A 144 -14.40 -6.00 12.83
CA LEU A 144 -13.30 -6.95 12.73
C LEU A 144 -13.61 -8.24 13.49
N ALA A 145 -14.17 -8.16 14.68
CA ALA A 145 -14.59 -9.31 15.46
C ALA A 145 -15.62 -10.14 14.66
N ASN A 146 -16.64 -9.50 14.09
CA ASN A 146 -17.65 -10.18 13.30
C ASN A 146 -17.12 -10.74 11.97
N ALA A 147 -16.08 -10.15 11.39
CA ALA A 147 -15.48 -10.64 10.15
C ALA A 147 -14.52 -11.82 10.37
N PHE A 148 -13.72 -11.80 11.43
CA PHE A 148 -12.68 -12.79 11.69
C PHE A 148 -13.09 -13.87 12.70
N LYS A 149 -14.24 -13.72 13.37
CA LYS A 149 -14.79 -14.80 14.21
C LYS A 149 -15.15 -16.00 13.35
N THR A 150 -14.83 -17.18 13.87
CA THR A 150 -15.28 -18.44 13.31
C THR A 150 -16.51 -18.92 14.08
N PRO A 151 -17.67 -19.13 13.42
CA PRO A 151 -18.86 -19.66 14.08
C PRO A 151 -18.58 -20.97 14.81
N SER A 152 -19.22 -21.15 15.97
CA SER A 152 -19.10 -22.39 16.72
C SER A 152 -19.62 -23.56 15.88
N GLN A 153 -18.85 -24.65 15.85
CA GLN A 153 -19.21 -25.91 15.17
C GLN A 153 -19.49 -25.75 13.67
N HIS A 154 -18.81 -24.80 13.02
CA HIS A 154 -18.85 -24.72 11.58
C HIS A 154 -18.36 -26.04 10.96
N PRO A 155 -18.99 -26.59 9.90
CA PRO A 155 -18.65 -27.91 9.36
C PRO A 155 -17.19 -28.07 8.90
N ARG A 156 -16.53 -26.96 8.53
CA ARG A 156 -15.12 -26.91 8.14
C ARG A 156 -14.18 -26.48 9.27
N SER A 157 -14.71 -26.14 10.45
CA SER A 157 -13.88 -25.73 11.59
C SER A 157 -13.30 -26.93 12.31
N GLN A 158 -12.04 -26.82 12.72
CA GLN A 158 -11.41 -27.80 13.60
C GLN A 158 -11.78 -27.51 15.06
N PRO A 159 -11.88 -28.53 15.92
CA PRO A 159 -12.27 -28.35 17.32
C PRO A 159 -11.17 -27.66 18.16
N PHE A 160 -9.91 -27.80 17.75
CA PHE A 160 -8.76 -27.24 18.48
C PHE A 160 -8.54 -25.75 18.18
N ILE A 161 -8.08 -25.06 19.22
CA ILE A 161 -7.61 -23.68 19.14
C ILE A 161 -6.09 -23.75 19.03
N ASP A 162 -5.55 -23.22 17.95
CA ASP A 162 -4.12 -23.35 17.61
C ASP A 162 -3.45 -21.99 17.34
N HIS A 163 -4.24 -20.95 17.11
CA HIS A 163 -3.71 -19.63 16.78
C HIS A 163 -4.52 -18.47 17.36
N VAL A 164 -3.84 -17.34 17.49
CA VAL A 164 -4.33 -16.06 17.98
C VAL A 164 -4.17 -15.02 16.88
N ILE A 165 -5.28 -14.38 16.52
CA ILE A 165 -5.26 -13.17 15.69
C ILE A 165 -5.22 -11.97 16.63
N ASN A 166 -4.15 -11.19 16.53
CA ASN A 166 -3.96 -9.99 17.33
C ASN A 166 -4.21 -8.73 16.51
N PHE A 167 -5.03 -7.84 17.06
CA PHE A 167 -5.27 -6.49 16.58
C PHE A 167 -4.70 -5.50 17.58
N ALA A 168 -3.59 -4.84 17.20
CA ALA A 168 -2.95 -3.82 18.02
C ALA A 168 -3.17 -2.42 17.42
N VAL A 169 -3.46 -1.41 18.24
CA VAL A 169 -3.56 -0.03 17.77
C VAL A 169 -2.21 0.66 17.99
N THR A 170 -1.72 1.38 16.99
CA THR A 170 -0.54 2.23 17.14
C THR A 170 -0.99 3.64 17.53
N GLU A 171 -0.12 4.41 18.18
CA GLU A 171 -0.34 5.83 18.51
C GLU A 171 -0.84 6.67 17.31
N ASP A 172 -0.41 6.32 16.09
CA ASP A 172 -0.84 6.94 14.82
C ASP A 172 -2.29 6.60 14.41
N GLY A 173 -3.02 5.79 15.19
CA GLY A 173 -4.36 5.29 14.85
C GLY A 173 -4.36 4.20 13.76
N ASN A 174 -3.22 3.57 13.50
CA ASN A 174 -3.09 2.43 12.59
C ASN A 174 -3.35 1.12 13.34
N ILE A 175 -4.01 0.17 12.69
CA ILE A 175 -4.32 -1.14 13.26
C ILE A 175 -3.38 -2.17 12.68
N TRP A 176 -2.62 -2.86 13.52
CA TRP A 176 -1.74 -3.96 13.11
C TRP A 176 -2.51 -5.28 13.20
N PHE A 177 -2.54 -6.02 12.10
CA PHE A 177 -3.00 -7.40 12.06
C PHE A 177 -1.79 -8.33 12.12
N ARG A 178 -1.79 -9.23 13.11
CA ARG A 178 -0.78 -10.29 13.24
C ARG A 178 -1.44 -11.60 13.62
N ASN A 179 -0.85 -12.70 13.15
CA ASN A 179 -1.32 -14.05 13.44
C ASN A 179 -0.19 -14.86 14.09
N TYR A 180 -0.49 -15.41 15.25
CA TYR A 180 0.45 -16.15 16.09
C TYR A 180 -0.06 -17.56 16.34
N GLN A 181 0.81 -18.56 16.19
CA GLN A 181 0.57 -19.92 16.65
C GLN A 181 0.80 -19.99 18.15
N ILE A 182 -0.06 -20.75 18.84
CA ILE A 182 0.13 -21.15 20.24
C ILE A 182 1.06 -22.36 20.20
N ALA A 183 2.29 -22.22 20.70
CA ALA A 183 3.21 -23.36 20.80
C ALA A 183 2.68 -24.37 21.82
N SER A 184 2.96 -25.66 21.62
CA SER A 184 2.47 -26.77 22.47
C SER A 184 2.86 -26.66 23.96
N ASP A 185 3.85 -25.83 24.30
CA ASP A 185 4.26 -25.58 25.68
C ASP A 185 3.45 -24.45 26.35
N ASP A 186 2.41 -23.93 25.69
CA ASP A 186 1.46 -22.89 26.12
C ASP A 186 2.08 -21.53 26.56
N SER A 187 3.40 -21.40 26.56
CA SER A 187 4.13 -20.20 27.01
C SER A 187 4.73 -19.35 25.89
N GLU A 188 4.77 -19.84 24.65
CA GLU A 188 5.40 -19.15 23.52
C GLU A 188 4.45 -18.96 22.33
N LEU A 189 4.57 -17.79 21.69
CA LEU A 189 3.81 -17.41 20.50
C LEU A 189 4.75 -17.28 19.30
N MET A 190 4.52 -18.08 18.26
CA MET A 190 5.31 -18.04 17.02
C MET A 190 4.54 -17.34 15.91
N GLU A 191 5.17 -16.42 15.16
CA GLU A 191 4.50 -15.70 14.07
C GLU A 191 4.29 -16.61 12.84
N VAL A 192 3.03 -16.76 12.41
CA VAL A 192 2.62 -17.56 11.22
C VAL A 192 2.38 -16.66 10.01
N GLY A 193 1.83 -15.47 10.25
CA GLY A 193 1.31 -14.59 9.20
C GLY A 193 -0.12 -14.95 8.76
N PRO A 194 -0.74 -14.15 7.88
CA PRO A 194 -0.18 -12.95 7.26
C PRO A 194 -0.08 -11.77 8.24
N ARG A 195 0.75 -10.79 7.88
CA ARG A 195 0.91 -9.53 8.63
C ARG A 195 0.58 -8.36 7.73
N PHE A 196 -0.23 -7.43 8.21
CA PHE A 196 -0.51 -6.19 7.49
C PHE A 196 -0.97 -5.11 8.45
N VAL A 197 -0.94 -3.87 7.97
CA VAL A 197 -1.38 -2.69 8.71
C VAL A 197 -2.59 -2.11 8.02
N LEU A 198 -3.67 -1.91 8.76
CA LEU A 198 -4.88 -1.24 8.33
C LEU A 198 -4.87 0.19 8.84
N GLN A 199 -4.85 1.16 7.92
CA GLN A 199 -5.04 2.56 8.25
C GLN A 199 -6.51 2.93 7.97
N PRO A 200 -7.32 3.27 8.99
CA PRO A 200 -8.71 3.69 8.79
C PRO A 200 -8.79 4.93 7.90
N ILE A 201 -9.65 4.89 6.89
CA ILE A 201 -9.91 6.05 6.00
C ILE A 201 -11.25 6.65 6.39
N ARG A 202 -12.33 5.89 6.19
CA ARG A 202 -13.71 6.33 6.36
C ARG A 202 -14.57 5.19 6.86
N LEU A 203 -15.54 5.51 7.70
CA LEU A 203 -16.63 4.62 8.13
C LEU A 203 -17.94 5.14 7.56
N PHE A 204 -18.78 4.23 7.09
CA PHE A 204 -20.07 4.51 6.49
C PHE A 204 -21.18 3.78 7.25
N GLU A 205 -22.36 4.37 7.24
CA GLU A 205 -23.55 3.84 7.88
C GLU A 205 -24.08 2.56 7.21
N ASN A 206 -24.10 2.51 5.88
CA ASN A 206 -24.64 1.39 5.11
C ASN A 206 -23.53 0.53 4.47
N SER A 207 -23.93 -0.55 3.79
CA SER A 207 -23.00 -1.43 3.07
C SER A 207 -22.42 -0.77 1.82
N PHE A 208 -21.12 -0.44 1.86
CA PHE A 208 -20.36 0.24 0.79
C PHE A 208 -20.86 1.63 0.36
N CYS A 209 -21.95 2.13 0.95
CA CYS A 209 -22.58 3.40 0.65
C CYS A 209 -23.13 4.05 1.93
N GLY A 210 -23.81 5.20 1.79
CA GLY A 210 -24.47 5.89 2.91
C GLY A 210 -23.66 7.06 3.48
N THR A 211 -24.14 7.57 4.61
CA THR A 211 -23.54 8.73 5.28
C THR A 211 -22.18 8.36 5.88
N VAL A 212 -21.25 9.32 5.91
CA VAL A 212 -19.92 9.10 6.49
C VAL A 212 -20.01 9.35 8.00
N LEU A 213 -19.88 8.29 8.78
CA LEU A 213 -19.89 8.35 10.25
C LEU A 213 -18.57 8.88 10.81
N TYR A 214 -17.46 8.57 10.14
CA TYR A 214 -16.12 8.99 10.53
C TYR A 214 -15.25 9.18 9.30
N ASP A 215 -14.52 10.30 9.24
CA ASP A 215 -13.47 10.56 8.27
C ASP A 215 -12.16 10.80 9.03
N ASN A 216 -11.11 10.06 8.70
CA ASN A 216 -9.83 10.17 9.39
C ASN A 216 -9.08 11.44 8.94
N PRO A 217 -8.88 12.45 9.82
CA PRO A 217 -8.20 13.69 9.43
C PRO A 217 -6.70 13.50 9.16
N VAL A 218 -6.09 12.47 9.76
CA VAL A 218 -4.66 12.16 9.59
C VAL A 218 -4.39 11.45 8.27
N TYR A 219 -5.41 10.82 7.68
CA TYR A 219 -5.24 10.02 6.48
C TYR A 219 -4.93 10.89 5.26
N GLN A 220 -3.78 10.60 4.64
CA GLN A 220 -3.41 11.15 3.34
C GLN A 220 -3.38 10.05 2.28
N THR A 221 -3.98 10.34 1.12
CA THR A 221 -3.96 9.38 0.02
C THR A 221 -2.51 9.15 -0.47
N PRO A 222 -2.11 7.91 -0.79
CA PRO A 222 -0.78 7.63 -1.33
C PRO A 222 -0.46 8.42 -2.61
N ASN A 223 -1.48 8.78 -3.39
CA ASN A 223 -1.33 9.63 -4.56
C ASN A 223 -0.98 11.08 -4.21
N ALA A 224 -1.56 11.63 -3.15
CA ALA A 224 -1.23 12.97 -2.66
C ALA A 224 0.22 13.02 -2.15
N ILE A 225 0.63 12.04 -1.35
CA ILE A 225 2.02 11.92 -0.84
C ILE A 225 3.02 11.87 -2.01
N ARG A 226 2.76 11.01 -3.01
CA ARG A 226 3.61 10.91 -4.21
C ARG A 226 3.65 12.22 -5.01
N ARG A 227 2.52 12.94 -5.11
CA ARG A 227 2.46 14.26 -5.76
C ARG A 227 3.33 15.26 -5.01
N GLN A 228 3.26 15.30 -3.69
CA GLN A 228 4.04 16.20 -2.84
C GLN A 228 5.55 15.92 -2.98
N ILE A 229 5.97 14.65 -2.90
CA ILE A 229 7.37 14.25 -3.12
C ILE A 229 7.86 14.69 -4.51
N LYS A 230 7.01 14.54 -5.55
CA LYS A 230 7.36 14.97 -6.91
C LYS A 230 7.48 16.49 -7.03
N LEU A 231 6.62 17.25 -6.34
CA LEU A 231 6.68 18.71 -6.31
C LEU A 231 7.92 19.21 -5.57
N GLN A 232 8.27 18.61 -4.42
CA GLN A 232 9.49 18.92 -3.67
C GLN A 232 10.74 18.70 -4.53
N LYS A 233 10.86 17.52 -5.16
CA LYS A 233 11.97 17.22 -6.07
C LYS A 233 12.03 18.16 -7.28
N ALA A 234 10.88 18.56 -7.82
CA ALA A 234 10.83 19.55 -8.90
C ALA A 234 11.29 20.94 -8.44
N GLY A 235 10.94 21.33 -7.20
CA GLY A 235 11.41 22.56 -6.57
C GLY A 235 12.92 22.58 -6.36
N GLU A 236 13.49 21.50 -5.82
CA GLU A 236 14.95 21.34 -5.65
C GLU A 236 15.69 21.44 -6.98
N LEU A 237 15.17 20.78 -8.04
CA LEU A 237 15.74 20.86 -9.37
C LEU A 237 15.68 22.27 -9.95
N ARG A 238 14.59 23.01 -9.71
CA ARG A 238 14.44 24.40 -10.14
C ARG A 238 15.43 25.31 -9.42
N LEU A 239 15.62 25.14 -8.11
CA LEU A 239 16.59 25.90 -7.33
C LEU A 239 18.02 25.65 -7.84
N ARG A 240 18.36 24.39 -8.10
CA ARG A 240 19.68 24.02 -8.66
C ARG A 240 19.92 24.58 -10.05
N GLN A 241 18.87 24.72 -10.87
CA GLN A 241 18.95 25.38 -12.18
C GLN A 241 19.20 26.88 -12.01
N GLY A 242 18.44 27.56 -11.13
CA GLY A 242 18.65 28.98 -10.80
C GLY A 242 20.08 29.26 -10.33
N GLN A 243 20.60 28.48 -9.39
CA GLN A 243 21.98 28.62 -8.91
C GLN A 243 23.03 28.44 -10.02
N ARG A 244 22.79 27.54 -10.98
CA ARG A 244 23.68 27.35 -12.14
C ARG A 244 23.63 28.53 -13.10
N GLU A 245 22.45 29.12 -13.29
CA GLU A 245 22.28 30.31 -14.13
C GLU A 245 22.94 31.52 -13.47
N GLU A 246 22.72 31.75 -12.17
CA GLU A 246 23.40 32.80 -11.40
C GLU A 246 24.92 32.65 -11.43
N ARG A 247 25.45 31.43 -11.27
CA ARG A 247 26.89 31.19 -11.38
C ARG A 247 27.42 31.54 -12.76
N LYS A 248 26.71 31.18 -13.83
CA LYS A 248 27.09 31.56 -15.21
C LYS A 248 27.05 33.07 -15.42
N VAL A 249 26.08 33.77 -14.83
CA VAL A 249 26.01 35.24 -14.89
C VAL A 249 27.17 35.86 -14.14
N LYS A 250 27.50 35.38 -12.94
CA LYS A 250 28.68 35.82 -12.17
C LYS A 250 29.99 35.56 -12.92
N GLU A 251 30.15 34.36 -13.49
CA GLU A 251 31.33 34.01 -14.31
C GLU A 251 31.45 34.91 -15.56
N ARG A 252 30.33 35.25 -16.22
CA ARG A 252 30.32 36.21 -17.33
C ARG A 252 30.68 37.62 -16.86
N ALA A 253 30.08 38.09 -15.77
CA ALA A 253 30.37 39.41 -15.22
C ALA A 253 31.85 39.54 -14.82
N ILE A 254 32.45 38.52 -14.18
CA ILE A 254 33.89 38.50 -13.86
C ILE A 254 34.74 38.53 -15.14
N ARG A 255 34.33 37.82 -16.20
CA ARG A 255 35.06 37.81 -17.47
C ARG A 255 34.98 39.15 -18.22
N ASP A 256 33.84 39.82 -18.14
CA ASP A 256 33.61 41.10 -18.80
C ASP A 256 34.31 42.25 -18.07
N VAL A 257 34.65 42.07 -16.78
CA VAL A 257 35.60 42.96 -16.09
C VAL A 257 37.01 42.66 -16.61
N LYS A 258 37.40 43.39 -17.67
CA LYS A 258 38.81 43.54 -18.04
C LYS A 258 39.50 44.39 -16.98
N MET A 259 40.28 43.76 -16.11
CA MET A 259 41.32 44.46 -15.37
C MET A 259 42.46 44.72 -16.36
N GLU A 260 42.80 45.99 -16.60
CA GLU A 260 44.04 46.33 -17.30
C GLU A 260 45.20 45.89 -16.40
N ASP A 261 45.99 44.95 -16.90
CA ASP A 261 47.20 44.47 -16.25
C ASP A 261 48.30 45.54 -16.39
N PRO A 262 48.69 46.24 -15.31
CA PRO A 262 49.66 47.34 -15.40
C PRO A 262 51.09 46.86 -15.72
N LEU A 263 51.36 45.55 -15.79
CA LEU A 263 52.66 44.98 -16.18
C LEU A 263 52.65 44.17 -17.49
N GLY A 264 51.48 44.01 -18.14
CA GLY A 264 51.31 43.11 -19.28
C GLY A 264 52.15 43.47 -20.51
N GLU A 265 52.52 44.74 -20.69
CA GLU A 265 53.32 45.19 -21.83
C GLU A 265 54.84 44.88 -21.70
N VAL A 266 55.33 44.52 -20.52
CA VAL A 266 56.79 44.34 -20.30
C VAL A 266 57.27 42.91 -20.60
N PHE A 267 56.36 41.93 -20.65
CA PHE A 267 56.71 40.51 -20.83
C PHE A 267 56.19 39.88 -22.13
N ASP A 268 55.54 40.64 -23.02
CA ASP A 268 55.25 40.21 -24.39
C ASP A 268 56.52 40.27 -25.26
N THR A 269 57.50 39.43 -24.93
CA THR A 269 58.58 39.10 -25.87
C THR A 269 57.99 38.20 -26.95
N ASP A 270 57.97 38.68 -28.20
CA ASP A 270 57.72 37.90 -29.41
C ASP A 270 58.77 36.79 -29.59
N VAL A 271 58.75 35.78 -28.74
CA VAL A 271 59.50 34.55 -28.99
C VAL A 271 58.63 33.70 -29.90
N THR A 272 58.83 33.89 -31.20
CA THR A 272 58.41 32.97 -32.26
C THR A 272 59.13 31.62 -32.11
N MET A 273 58.79 30.85 -31.08
CA MET A 273 59.15 29.44 -31.02
C MET A 273 58.24 28.69 -32.00
N LYS A 274 58.79 28.39 -33.18
CA LYS A 274 58.28 27.32 -34.05
C LYS A 274 58.30 26.00 -33.26
N GLN A 275 57.24 25.72 -32.51
CA GLN A 275 56.98 24.38 -32.03
C GLN A 275 56.52 23.54 -33.22
N GLN A 276 57.45 22.79 -33.81
CA GLN A 276 57.12 21.66 -34.66
C GLN A 276 56.27 20.69 -33.84
N LYS A 277 54.98 20.58 -34.17
CA LYS A 277 54.10 19.55 -33.61
C LYS A 277 54.57 18.18 -34.14
N PRO A 278 54.82 17.17 -33.28
CA PRO A 278 54.90 15.80 -33.76
C PRO A 278 53.52 15.38 -34.26
N GLY A 279 53.48 14.79 -35.44
CA GLY A 279 52.25 14.40 -36.14
C GLY A 279 51.37 13.51 -35.28
N ARG A 280 50.18 14.02 -34.91
CA ARG A 280 49.15 13.25 -34.22
C ARG A 280 48.31 12.55 -35.28
N MET A 281 48.50 11.24 -35.42
CA MET A 281 47.68 10.40 -36.30
C MET A 281 46.18 10.51 -35.96
N GLY A 282 45.39 10.60 -37.04
CA GLY A 282 43.94 10.47 -37.16
C GLY A 282 43.10 10.26 -35.89
N GLY A 283 42.56 11.35 -35.34
CA GLY A 283 41.41 11.31 -34.45
C GLY A 283 40.11 11.32 -35.28
N GLY A 284 39.55 10.14 -35.56
CA GLY A 284 38.29 10.01 -36.29
C GLY A 284 37.14 10.79 -35.62
N GLN A 285 36.35 11.49 -36.44
CA GLN A 285 35.09 12.11 -36.03
C GLN A 285 34.18 11.06 -35.38
N LYS A 286 34.04 11.09 -34.05
CA LYS A 286 33.00 10.30 -33.38
C LYS A 286 31.65 10.86 -33.78
N LYS A 287 30.95 10.14 -34.67
CA LYS A 287 29.54 10.41 -35.03
C LYS A 287 28.71 10.49 -33.74
N PRO A 288 27.81 11.48 -33.58
CA PRO A 288 27.00 11.60 -32.38
C PRO A 288 26.17 10.34 -32.19
N SER A 289 26.16 9.81 -30.96
CA SER A 289 25.43 8.59 -30.60
C SER A 289 23.95 8.72 -30.98
N GLY A 290 23.32 7.61 -31.38
CA GLY A 290 21.92 7.61 -31.85
C GLY A 290 20.93 8.22 -30.86
N LEU A 291 21.25 8.18 -29.56
CA LEU A 291 20.49 8.82 -28.49
C LEU A 291 20.49 10.35 -28.58
N ALA A 292 21.61 10.99 -28.95
CA ALA A 292 21.69 12.43 -29.11
C ALA A 292 20.82 12.92 -30.28
N LYS A 293 20.89 12.23 -31.43
CA LYS A 293 20.03 12.51 -32.59
C LYS A 293 18.54 12.30 -32.31
N ALA A 294 18.20 11.30 -31.48
CA ALA A 294 16.82 11.03 -31.08
C ALA A 294 16.26 12.11 -30.13
N LEU A 295 17.10 12.60 -29.19
CA LEU A 295 16.74 13.68 -28.28
C LEU A 295 16.48 14.98 -29.05
N GLU A 296 17.33 15.31 -30.01
CA GLU A 296 17.22 16.49 -30.85
C GLU A 296 15.94 16.48 -31.69
N LYS A 297 15.59 15.34 -32.30
CA LYS A 297 14.31 15.17 -33.01
C LYS A 297 13.09 15.31 -32.09
N ARG A 298 13.18 14.87 -30.82
CA ARG A 298 12.09 15.03 -29.84
C ARG A 298 11.90 16.49 -29.44
N ILE A 299 12.98 17.23 -29.23
CA ILE A 299 12.95 18.66 -28.90
C ILE A 299 12.33 19.45 -30.06
N LEU A 300 12.75 19.16 -31.30
CA LEU A 300 12.24 19.84 -32.50
C LEU A 300 10.74 19.57 -32.72
N LYS A 301 10.26 18.34 -32.50
CA LYS A 301 8.83 18.00 -32.56
C LYS A 301 8.02 18.71 -31.47
N LYS A 302 8.58 18.88 -30.27
CA LYS A 302 7.91 19.56 -29.16
C LYS A 302 7.77 21.07 -29.42
N ASN A 303 8.79 21.68 -30.03
CA ASN A 303 8.74 23.10 -30.43
C ASN A 303 7.75 23.33 -31.58
N LYS A 304 7.72 22.47 -32.60
CA LYS A 304 6.71 22.55 -33.69
C LYS A 304 5.27 22.37 -33.21
N LYS A 305 5.04 21.57 -32.15
CA LYS A 305 3.71 21.44 -31.54
C LYS A 305 3.30 22.68 -30.75
N LYS A 306 4.24 23.33 -30.06
CA LYS A 306 3.99 24.58 -29.34
C LYS A 306 3.67 25.74 -30.28
N THR A 307 4.37 25.85 -31.41
CA THR A 307 4.11 26.93 -32.38
C THR A 307 2.78 26.78 -33.11
N LYS A 308 2.28 25.54 -33.30
CA LYS A 308 0.96 25.26 -33.88
C LYS A 308 -0.23 25.43 -32.93
N SER A 309 0.02 25.51 -31.61
CA SER A 309 -1.04 25.75 -30.62
C SER A 309 -1.20 27.23 -30.25
N THR A 310 -0.34 28.09 -30.79
CA THR A 310 -0.31 29.54 -30.54
C THR A 310 -0.61 30.36 -31.80
N SER A 311 -1.12 29.69 -32.84
CA SER A 311 -1.61 30.23 -34.11
C SER A 311 -3.00 29.66 -34.34
#